data_AF-A0AAF0T993-F1
#
_entry.id   AF-A0AAF0T993-F1
#
_cell.length_a   1.000
_cell.length_b   1.000
_cell.length_c   1.000
_cell.angle_alpha   90.00
_cell.angle_beta   90.00
_cell.angle_gamma   90.00
#
_symmetry.space_group_name_H-M   'P 1'
#
loop_
_entity.id
_entity.type
_entity.pdbx_description
1 polymer ?
#
loop_
_entity_poly.entity_id
_entity_poly.type
_entity_poly.pdbx_seq_one_letter_code
_entity_poly.pdbx_strand_id
1 'polypeptide(L)'
;MDWLNSKAKGSIIYIAFGSYSEISSQLMEEIGHGLLKCGRPFLWVIKEGQDGDKMEDKLSCKDELEKQGNIVSWCLQVEVLKHPSVGCFLTHYGWNSTLESIASKNGVRVNVSESGVAERDEFNRCITIVMGDTEEGEELRRNVKK
;
A
#
# COMPACT_ATOMS: atom_id res chain seq x y z
N MET A 1 -15.64 -4.68 -6.65
CA MET A 1 -14.82 -4.66 -7.88
C MET A 1 -15.01 -3.40 -8.70
N ASP A 2 -16.21 -2.82 -8.78
CA ASP A 2 -16.51 -1.64 -9.62
C ASP A 2 -15.58 -0.44 -9.39
N TRP A 3 -15.23 -0.16 -8.13
CA TRP A 3 -14.27 0.89 -7.82
C TRP A 3 -12.89 0.62 -8.45
N LEU A 4 -12.38 -0.61 -8.39
CA LEU A 4 -11.11 -0.99 -9.03
C LEU A 4 -11.17 -0.89 -10.55
N ASN A 5 -12.31 -1.27 -11.16
CA ASN A 5 -12.58 -1.16 -12.60
C ASN A 5 -12.54 0.28 -13.09
N SER A 6 -12.90 1.26 -12.24
CA SER A 6 -12.89 2.69 -12.58
C SER A 6 -11.49 3.32 -12.63
N LYS A 7 -10.44 2.61 -12.23
CA LYS A 7 -9.07 3.15 -12.12
C LYS A 7 -8.20 2.68 -13.28
N ALA A 8 -7.19 3.49 -13.62
CA ALA A 8 -6.25 3.18 -14.66
C ALA A 8 -5.42 1.92 -14.33
N LYS A 9 -4.88 1.26 -15.37
CA LYS A 9 -4.03 0.09 -15.22
C LYS A 9 -2.78 0.43 -14.38
N GLY A 10 -2.46 -0.40 -13.39
CA GLY A 10 -1.29 -0.23 -12.52
C GLY A 10 -1.27 1.05 -11.70
N SER A 11 -2.40 1.75 -11.51
CA SER A 11 -2.43 3.02 -10.77
C SER A 11 -2.68 2.87 -9.27
N ILE A 12 -3.25 1.75 -8.83
CA ILE A 12 -3.68 1.53 -7.44
C ILE A 12 -2.54 0.96 -6.61
N ILE A 13 -2.37 1.54 -5.42
CA ILE A 13 -1.59 0.94 -4.32
C ILE A 13 -2.55 0.07 -3.49
N TYR A 14 -2.33 -1.23 -3.44
CA TYR A 14 -3.07 -2.12 -2.55
C TYR A 14 -2.30 -2.30 -1.24
N ILE A 15 -2.97 -2.20 -0.10
CA ILE A 15 -2.36 -2.34 1.22
C ILE A 15 -3.14 -3.36 2.05
N ALA A 16 -2.46 -4.39 2.53
CA ALA A 16 -3.02 -5.35 3.48
C ALA A 16 -1.94 -6.05 4.30
N PHE A 17 -2.10 -6.10 5.62
CA PHE A 17 -1.10 -6.63 6.56
C PHE A 17 -1.42 -8.03 7.12
N GLY A 18 -2.37 -8.75 6.51
CA GLY A 18 -2.69 -10.12 6.91
C GLY A 18 -3.38 -10.25 8.29
N SER A 19 -3.47 -11.46 8.83
CA SER A 19 -4.16 -11.78 10.10
C SER A 19 -3.27 -11.87 11.32
N TYR A 20 -1.95 -11.86 11.15
CA TYR A 20 -1.00 -12.17 12.22
C TYR A 20 -0.24 -10.95 12.72
N SER A 21 -0.61 -9.75 12.28
CA SER A 21 0.22 -8.56 12.45
C SER A 21 -0.60 -7.41 13.03
N GLU A 22 -0.33 -7.07 14.29
CA GLU A 22 -0.80 -5.83 14.89
C GLU A 22 0.09 -4.68 14.38
N ILE A 23 -0.53 -3.72 13.69
CA ILE A 23 0.15 -2.51 13.22
C ILE A 23 0.02 -1.47 14.34
N SER A 24 1.12 -0.82 14.72
CA SER A 24 1.06 0.29 15.66
C SER A 24 0.33 1.50 15.06
N SER A 25 -0.36 2.28 15.90
CA SER A 25 -1.05 3.49 15.45
C SER A 25 -0.10 4.48 14.75
N GLN A 26 1.15 4.57 15.22
CA GLN A 26 2.18 5.41 14.60
C GLN A 26 2.48 4.99 13.17
N LEU A 27 2.60 3.68 12.90
CA LEU A 27 2.83 3.17 11.56
C LEU A 27 1.60 3.40 10.66
N MET A 28 0.39 3.23 11.19
CA MET A 28 -0.83 3.57 10.46
C MET A 28 -0.85 5.05 10.03
N GLU A 29 -0.50 5.97 10.92
CA GLU A 29 -0.41 7.40 10.58
C GLU A 29 0.62 7.69 9.48
N GLU A 30 1.83 7.10 9.58
CA GLU A 30 2.85 7.29 8.54
C GLU A 30 2.43 6.73 7.18
N ILE A 31 1.71 5.59 7.15
CA ILE A 31 1.13 5.07 5.91
C ILE A 31 0.07 6.03 5.38
N GLY A 32 -0.84 6.52 6.23
CA GLY A 32 -1.89 7.47 5.82
C GLY A 32 -1.31 8.73 5.19
N HIS A 33 -0.37 9.37 5.86
CA HIS A 33 0.29 10.56 5.32
C HIS A 33 1.15 10.27 4.08
N GLY A 34 1.79 9.10 4.03
CA GLY A 34 2.52 8.64 2.86
C GLY A 34 1.61 8.47 1.63
N LEU A 35 0.42 7.92 1.82
CA LEU A 35 -0.59 7.78 0.75
C LEU A 35 -1.04 9.15 0.25
N LEU A 36 -1.39 10.07 1.14
CA LEU A 36 -1.77 11.43 0.78
C LEU A 36 -0.67 12.16 -0.01
N LYS A 37 0.59 12.04 0.45
CA LYS A 37 1.74 12.61 -0.24
C LYS A 37 1.96 12.02 -1.62
N CYS A 38 1.72 10.73 -1.78
CA CYS A 38 1.85 10.03 -3.05
C CYS A 38 0.80 10.48 -4.09
N GLY A 39 -0.39 10.89 -3.64
CA GLY A 39 -1.48 11.34 -4.51
C GLY A 39 -2.08 10.26 -5.43
N ARG A 40 -1.69 8.99 -5.26
CA ARG A 40 -2.18 7.86 -6.05
C ARG A 40 -3.44 7.25 -5.43
N PRO A 41 -4.38 6.72 -6.24
CA PRO A 41 -5.49 5.96 -5.70
C PRO A 41 -4.96 4.72 -4.95
N PHE A 42 -5.62 4.36 -3.86
CA PHE A 42 -5.23 3.21 -3.07
C PHE A 42 -6.45 2.42 -2.58
N LEU A 43 -6.23 1.13 -2.31
CA LEU A 43 -7.17 0.28 -1.58
C LEU A 43 -6.46 -0.21 -0.32
N TRP A 44 -6.88 0.25 0.85
CA TRP A 44 -6.28 -0.13 2.12
C TRP A 44 -7.23 -0.97 2.95
N VAL A 45 -6.81 -2.21 3.24
CA VAL A 45 -7.50 -3.09 4.16
C VAL A 45 -7.05 -2.79 5.59
N ILE A 46 -7.92 -2.18 6.38
CA ILE A 46 -7.71 -1.90 7.81
C ILE A 46 -8.72 -2.75 8.57
N LYS A 47 -8.23 -3.72 9.33
CA LYS A 47 -9.11 -4.61 10.09
C LYS A 47 -9.73 -3.91 11.28
N GLU A 48 -10.95 -4.31 11.59
CA GLU A 48 -11.58 -3.99 12.86
C GLU A 48 -10.77 -4.61 14.02
N GLY A 49 -10.76 -3.93 15.16
CA GLY A 49 -10.15 -4.41 16.40
C GLY A 49 -10.89 -5.62 16.97
N GLN A 50 -10.32 -6.23 18.02
CA GLN A 50 -10.91 -7.43 18.65
C GLN A 50 -12.34 -7.21 19.16
N ASP A 51 -12.67 -5.97 19.54
CA ASP A 51 -13.99 -5.57 20.03
C ASP A 51 -14.92 -5.00 18.93
N GLY A 52 -14.54 -5.10 17.65
CA GLY A 52 -15.28 -4.51 16.53
C GLY A 52 -14.99 -3.01 16.31
N ASP A 53 -13.98 -2.48 16.99
CA ASP A 53 -13.50 -1.11 16.81
C ASP A 53 -13.06 -0.86 15.36
N LYS A 54 -13.60 0.19 14.74
CA LYS A 54 -13.12 0.67 13.44
C LYS A 54 -11.76 1.33 13.60
N MET A 55 -10.71 0.60 13.30
CA MET A 55 -9.34 1.08 13.46
C MET A 55 -9.02 2.25 12.52
N GLU A 56 -9.71 2.36 11.39
CA GLU A 56 -9.63 3.49 10.49
C GLU A 56 -10.11 4.81 11.11
N ASP A 57 -11.02 4.76 12.10
CA ASP A 57 -11.48 5.96 12.81
C ASP A 57 -10.39 6.56 13.71
N LYS A 58 -9.32 5.81 13.97
CA LYS A 58 -8.15 6.27 14.74
C LYS A 58 -7.15 7.06 13.88
N LEU A 59 -7.34 7.09 12.55
CA LEU A 59 -6.49 7.86 11.64
C LEU A 59 -6.87 9.34 11.66
N SER A 60 -5.89 10.19 11.96
CA SER A 60 -6.04 11.64 11.98
C SER A 60 -6.40 12.23 10.61
N CYS A 61 -6.05 11.54 9.53
CA CYS A 61 -6.20 11.97 8.14
C CYS A 61 -7.24 11.17 7.33
N LYS A 62 -8.17 10.51 8.02
CA LYS A 62 -9.17 9.63 7.40
C LYS A 62 -10.00 10.33 6.32
N ASP A 63 -10.51 11.52 6.60
CA ASP A 63 -11.40 12.24 5.69
C ASP A 63 -10.69 12.65 4.38
N GLU A 64 -9.40 12.98 4.45
CA GLU A 64 -8.56 13.22 3.28
C GLU A 64 -8.29 11.93 2.50
N LEU A 65 -8.02 10.83 3.22
CA LEU A 65 -7.76 9.52 2.63
C LEU A 65 -8.96 9.02 1.82
N GLU A 66 -10.17 9.15 2.34
CA GLU A 66 -11.40 8.72 1.66
C GLU A 66 -11.72 9.53 0.38
N LYS A 67 -11.15 10.72 0.22
CA LYS A 67 -11.24 11.49 -1.03
C LYS A 67 -10.32 10.95 -2.13
N GLN A 68 -9.23 10.27 -1.75
CA GLN A 68 -8.18 9.81 -2.66
C GLN A 68 -8.27 8.30 -2.97
N GLY A 69 -8.62 7.50 -1.97
CA GLY A 69 -8.63 6.04 -2.04
C GLY A 69 -9.87 5.42 -1.42
N ASN A 70 -9.78 4.13 -1.14
CA ASN A 70 -10.84 3.38 -0.48
C ASN A 70 -10.26 2.59 0.70
N ILE A 71 -10.92 2.68 1.85
CA ILE A 71 -10.56 1.96 3.06
C ILE A 71 -11.67 0.94 3.34
N VAL A 72 -11.30 -0.32 3.54
CA VAL A 72 -12.25 -1.41 3.78
C VAL A 72 -11.77 -2.32 4.91
N SER A 73 -12.69 -2.93 5.64
CA SER A 73 -12.33 -3.91 6.68
C SER A 73 -11.94 -5.27 6.11
N TRP A 74 -12.39 -5.58 4.88
CA TRP A 74 -12.12 -6.85 4.22
C TRP A 74 -12.23 -6.76 2.69
N CYS A 75 -11.51 -7.63 1.99
CA CYS A 75 -11.70 -7.87 0.55
C CYS A 75 -11.26 -9.28 0.13
N LEU A 76 -11.66 -9.70 -1.08
CA LEU A 76 -11.13 -10.89 -1.76
C LEU A 76 -9.72 -10.61 -2.29
N GLN A 77 -8.71 -10.70 -1.42
CA GLN A 77 -7.32 -10.33 -1.72
C GLN A 77 -6.81 -10.94 -3.04
N VAL A 78 -7.05 -12.23 -3.30
CA VAL A 78 -6.59 -12.89 -4.54
C VAL A 78 -7.16 -12.22 -5.79
N GLU A 79 -8.40 -11.75 -5.74
CA GLU A 79 -9.03 -11.07 -6.87
C GLU A 79 -8.50 -9.64 -7.04
N VAL A 80 -8.35 -8.91 -5.93
CA VAL A 80 -7.73 -7.57 -5.92
C VAL A 80 -6.33 -7.64 -6.50
N LEU A 81 -5.53 -8.61 -6.05
CA LEU A 81 -4.16 -8.83 -6.48
C LEU A 81 -4.06 -9.07 -8.00
N LYS A 82 -5.00 -9.82 -8.57
CA LYS A 82 -5.06 -10.11 -10.01
C LYS A 82 -5.62 -8.95 -10.85
N HIS A 83 -6.17 -7.92 -10.21
CA HIS A 83 -6.85 -6.85 -10.91
C HIS A 83 -5.85 -5.93 -11.62
N PRO A 84 -6.04 -5.61 -12.92
CA PRO A 84 -5.06 -4.89 -13.73
C PRO A 84 -4.79 -3.46 -13.24
N SER A 85 -5.72 -2.84 -12.51
CA SER A 85 -5.51 -1.51 -11.95
C SER A 85 -4.56 -1.49 -10.74
N VAL A 86 -4.24 -2.63 -10.13
CA VAL A 86 -3.28 -2.67 -9.03
C VAL A 86 -1.85 -2.71 -9.56
N GLY A 87 -1.03 -1.74 -9.12
CA GLY A 87 0.37 -1.61 -9.54
C GLY A 87 1.38 -1.95 -8.44
N CYS A 88 1.00 -1.81 -7.18
CA CYS A 88 1.86 -2.06 -6.02
C CYS A 88 1.07 -2.75 -4.91
N PHE A 89 1.71 -3.68 -4.18
CA PHE A 89 1.18 -4.28 -2.96
C PHE A 89 2.08 -4.03 -1.76
N LEU A 90 1.47 -3.46 -0.75
CA LEU A 90 2.03 -3.19 0.54
C LEU A 90 1.60 -4.27 1.53
N THR A 91 2.56 -5.03 2.07
CA THR A 91 2.30 -6.17 2.97
C THR A 91 3.20 -6.17 4.21
N HIS A 92 2.83 -6.94 5.23
CA HIS A 92 3.47 -7.01 6.55
C HIS A 92 4.94 -7.46 6.55
N TYR A 93 5.33 -8.35 5.62
CA TYR A 93 6.74 -8.70 5.43
C TYR A 93 7.56 -7.56 4.78
N GLY A 94 6.91 -6.42 4.48
CA GLY A 94 7.31 -5.50 3.42
C GLY A 94 8.05 -4.23 3.83
N TRP A 95 8.14 -3.87 5.12
CA TRP A 95 9.05 -2.80 5.53
C TRP A 95 10.47 -3.33 5.67
N ASN A 96 10.64 -4.38 6.46
CA ASN A 96 11.96 -4.98 6.69
C ASN A 96 12.47 -5.84 5.53
N SER A 97 11.69 -6.07 4.46
CA SER A 97 12.19 -6.82 3.31
C SER A 97 11.69 -6.46 1.93
N THR A 98 10.44 -6.10 1.62
CA THR A 98 10.05 -5.86 0.20
C THR A 98 8.70 -5.13 0.00
N LEU A 99 8.68 -4.00 -0.73
CA LEU A 99 7.48 -3.51 -1.42
C LEU A 99 7.22 -4.35 -2.67
N GLU A 100 6.43 -5.41 -2.56
CA GLU A 100 6.16 -6.33 -3.67
C GLU A 100 5.14 -5.70 -4.65
N SER A 101 5.52 -5.51 -5.92
CA SER A 101 4.53 -5.26 -6.96
C SER A 101 3.90 -6.59 -7.37
N ILE A 102 2.58 -6.64 -7.53
CA ILE A 102 1.84 -7.92 -7.64
C ILE A 102 2.05 -8.60 -8.99
N ALA A 103 2.49 -7.84 -9.99
CA ALA A 103 2.97 -8.47 -11.20
C ALA A 103 4.32 -9.16 -10.96
N SER A 104 5.11 -8.73 -9.98
CA SER A 104 6.54 -8.58 -10.07
C SER A 104 7.32 -9.21 -8.93
N LYS A 105 8.09 -10.27 -9.20
CA LYS A 105 9.05 -10.89 -8.25
C LYS A 105 10.23 -9.97 -7.85
N ASN A 106 10.10 -8.66 -8.02
CA ASN A 106 11.05 -7.66 -7.56
C ASN A 106 10.27 -6.65 -6.73
N GLY A 107 10.74 -6.41 -5.52
CA GLY A 107 10.28 -5.27 -4.76
C GLY A 107 11.43 -4.52 -4.13
N VAL A 108 11.08 -3.32 -3.65
CA VAL A 108 12.06 -2.37 -3.15
C VAL A 108 12.21 -2.57 -1.64
N ARG A 109 13.44 -2.57 -1.13
CA ARG A 109 13.69 -2.55 0.31
C ARG A 109 13.38 -1.17 0.87
N VAL A 110 12.64 -1.16 1.97
CA VAL A 110 12.27 0.06 2.70
C VAL A 110 13.28 0.28 3.82
N ASN A 111 13.80 1.50 3.92
CA ASN A 111 14.66 1.91 5.03
C ASN A 111 13.80 2.23 6.27
N VAL A 112 14.17 1.70 7.43
CA VAL A 112 13.43 1.96 8.68
C VAL A 112 14.28 2.78 9.65
N SER A 113 13.61 3.57 10.49
CA SER A 113 14.23 4.27 11.61
C SER A 113 14.75 3.29 12.67
N GLU A 114 15.45 3.80 13.68
CA GLU A 114 15.91 3.01 14.84
C GLU A 114 14.75 2.33 15.60
N SER A 115 13.53 2.88 15.53
CA SER A 115 12.33 2.27 16.11
C SER A 115 11.69 1.21 15.21
N GLY A 116 12.29 0.90 14.06
CA GLY A 116 11.79 -0.10 13.11
C GLY A 116 10.62 0.37 12.25
N VAL A 117 10.38 1.69 12.16
CA VAL A 117 9.28 2.29 11.40
C VAL A 117 9.87 3.04 10.20
N ALA A 118 9.38 2.81 8.97
CA ALA A 118 9.73 3.75 7.89
C ALA A 118 8.79 4.93 7.89
N GLU A 119 9.39 6.09 7.70
CA GLU A 119 8.72 7.37 7.62
C GLU A 119 8.03 7.52 6.26
N ARG A 120 7.01 8.39 6.21
CA ARG A 120 6.27 8.74 4.99
C ARG A 120 7.14 9.05 3.77
N ASP A 121 8.32 9.62 3.97
CA ASP A 121 9.22 10.00 2.89
C ASP A 121 9.85 8.79 2.23
N GLU A 122 10.23 7.80 3.03
CA GLU A 122 10.73 6.53 2.53
C GLU A 122 9.61 5.72 1.85
N PHE A 123 8.40 5.74 2.42
CA PHE A 123 7.23 5.15 1.77
C PHE A 123 7.02 5.75 0.38
N ASN A 124 7.01 7.08 0.29
CA ASN A 124 6.82 7.79 -0.98
C ASN A 124 7.97 7.53 -1.97
N ARG A 125 9.21 7.42 -1.50
CA ARG A 125 10.37 7.03 -2.33
C ARG A 125 10.15 5.66 -2.96
N CYS A 126 9.79 4.66 -2.15
CA CYS A 126 9.62 3.30 -2.63
C CYS A 126 8.45 3.18 -3.62
N ILE A 127 7.33 3.87 -3.37
CA ILE A 127 6.22 3.92 -4.34
C ILE A 127 6.64 4.63 -5.63
N THR A 128 7.43 5.71 -5.54
CA THR A 128 7.96 6.41 -6.72
C THR A 128 8.86 5.50 -7.56
N ILE A 129 9.68 4.66 -6.92
CA ILE A 129 10.48 3.66 -7.63
C ILE A 129 9.58 2.61 -8.29
N VAL A 130 8.66 1.99 -7.54
CA VAL A 130 7.85 0.88 -8.07
C VAL A 130 6.87 1.34 -9.16
N MET A 131 6.28 2.51 -9.01
CA MET A 131 5.15 2.98 -9.82
C MET A 131 5.43 4.24 -10.65
N GLY A 132 6.60 4.86 -10.50
CA GLY A 132 7.02 6.01 -11.30
C GLY A 132 7.71 5.61 -12.60
N ASP A 133 7.98 6.61 -13.42
CA ASP A 133 8.65 6.48 -14.72
C ASP A 133 10.18 6.61 -14.59
N THR A 134 10.73 6.19 -13.44
CA THR A 134 12.18 6.13 -13.25
C THR A 134 12.75 4.91 -13.99
N GLU A 135 14.01 5.00 -14.42
CA GLU A 135 14.71 3.89 -15.06
C GLU A 135 14.68 2.61 -14.21
N GLU A 136 14.89 2.75 -12.90
CA GLU A 136 14.79 1.67 -11.91
C GLU A 136 13.38 1.05 -11.89
N GLY A 137 12.33 1.88 -11.87
CA GLY A 137 10.95 1.42 -11.90
C GLY A 137 10.57 0.69 -13.19
N GLU A 138 11.05 1.18 -14.32
CA GLU A 138 10.86 0.52 -15.61
C GLU A 138 11.57 -0.84 -15.67
N GLU A 139 12.80 -0.92 -15.17
CA GLU A 139 13.56 -2.16 -15.11
C GLU A 139 12.86 -3.18 -14.21
N LEU A 140 12.44 -2.75 -13.01
CA LEU A 140 11.66 -3.57 -12.09
C LEU A 140 10.43 -4.16 -12.77
N ARG A 141 9.66 -3.36 -13.52
CA ARG A 141 8.46 -3.81 -14.25
C ARG A 141 8.77 -4.63 -15.50
N ARG A 142 9.94 -4.47 -16.14
CA ARG A 142 10.37 -5.27 -17.29
C ARG A 142 10.75 -6.68 -16.90
N ASN A 143 11.43 -6.86 -15.77
CA ASN A 143 11.90 -8.16 -15.26
C ASN A 143 10.78 -9.13 -14.84
N VAL A 144 9.55 -8.67 -14.96
CA VAL A 144 8.36 -9.28 -14.39
C VAL A 144 7.46 -9.86 -15.46
N LYS A 145 7.49 -9.22 -16.64
CA LYS A 145 6.82 -9.72 -17.84
C LYS A 145 7.61 -10.85 -18.52
N LYS A 146 8.77 -11.22 -17.97
CA LYS A 146 9.61 -12.36 -18.38
C LYS A 146 9.27 -13.57 -17.52
#